data_AF-A0A525W2I3-F1
#
_entry.id   AF-A0A525W2I3-F1
#
_cell.length_a   1.000
_cell.length_b   1.000
_cell.length_c   1.000
_cell.angle_alpha   90.00
_cell.angle_beta   90.00
_cell.angle_gamma   90.00
#
_symmetry.space_group_name_H-M   'P 1'
#
loop_
_entity.id
_entity.type
_entity.pdbx_description
1 polymer ?
#
loop_
_entity_poly.entity_id
_entity_poly.type
_entity_poly.pdbx_seq_one_letter_code
_entity_poly.pdbx_strand_id
1 'polypeptide(L)'
;MLGMCDPLLGVSSLLLGGSAAYVILSIAERMRAPDQGPVRFRWLTIGAVAAGLEIWAIHYIGNLAFCPSVSAAQDSGLAVLSFLSAGATGAVAVYLISSHADSRMRLISGGMLMGGCMTLTHFASMMAVHQPIDLQNDLFLFVLSTVGIVALSIIGIVIGSWNITYRNWRVTEKASAMGLALSGSHFIGMIPTYGIAGFTTSAPPPGIEVDLLAVVAVSLSTLLAIIDRQVTATSSLARDSHARLIEAIESVPQWFALFDVDDRLVICNRKYREVMSGTGPEVQAGDPFESIVRRTAERGDIPAAIGKVEPWMHWRLDVHQNPVTPYIQYRSSGEWLQINERKTHDGGIVFIATDITALKHAEQAAEDAKARLADSLAVVEAAKARMQEELNVGRDIQRSMLPRIFPAFPDRKELELYAVLEPALEVGGDLYDFFLVDEHRLCFVIGDVSGNGVPAALFMAMTKTMVKTLAASDPSPASIVTH
;
A
#
# COMPACT_ATOMS: atom_id res chain seq x y z
N MET A 1 -54.14 25.07 16.36
CA MET A 1 -53.05 24.88 17.34
C MET A 1 -53.67 24.33 18.61
N LEU A 2 -53.34 23.08 18.95
CA LEU A 2 -53.76 22.38 20.17
C LEU A 2 -53.01 22.96 21.37
N GLY A 3 -53.65 23.70 22.27
CA GLY A 3 -53.20 23.99 23.67
C GLY A 3 -51.76 24.51 23.95
N MET A 4 -50.92 24.70 22.93
CA MET A 4 -49.49 24.99 23.04
C MET A 4 -49.29 26.49 23.17
N CYS A 5 -48.60 26.90 24.22
CA CYS A 5 -48.42 28.29 24.61
C CYS A 5 -47.04 28.83 24.27
N ASP A 6 -46.03 27.96 24.17
CA ASP A 6 -44.71 28.30 23.65
C ASP A 6 -44.24 27.30 22.58
N PRO A 7 -44.34 27.67 21.28
CA PRO A 7 -43.86 26.84 20.18
C PRO A 7 -42.34 26.58 20.21
N LEU A 8 -41.54 27.47 20.79
CA LEU A 8 -40.07 27.30 20.86
C LEU A 8 -39.72 26.14 21.80
N LEU A 9 -40.37 26.05 22.96
CA LEU A 9 -40.20 24.92 23.87
C LEU A 9 -40.64 23.59 23.24
N GLY A 10 -41.71 23.61 22.44
CA GLY A 10 -42.15 22.45 21.67
C GLY A 10 -41.11 21.98 20.64
N VAL A 11 -40.50 22.92 19.91
CA VAL A 11 -39.41 22.61 18.95
C VAL A 11 -38.15 22.15 19.68
N SER A 12 -37.80 22.75 20.81
CA SER A 12 -36.69 22.30 21.65
C SER A 12 -36.88 20.84 22.07
N SER A 13 -38.07 20.46 22.56
CA SER A 13 -38.39 19.08 22.94
C SER A 13 -38.19 18.08 21.79
N LEU A 14 -38.56 18.45 20.55
CA LEU A 14 -38.31 17.61 19.35
C LEU A 14 -36.81 17.41 19.08
N LEU A 15 -36.01 18.46 19.20
CA LEU A 15 -34.55 18.38 19.01
C LEU A 15 -33.89 17.50 20.08
N LEU A 16 -34.40 17.54 21.31
CA LEU A 16 -33.92 16.68 22.40
C LEU A 16 -34.17 15.20 22.14
N GLY A 17 -35.29 14.83 21.50
CA GLY A 17 -35.50 13.43 21.10
C GLY A 17 -34.52 12.94 20.04
N GLY A 18 -34.13 13.81 19.10
CA GLY A 18 -33.08 13.50 18.13
C GLY A 18 -31.72 13.26 18.80
N SER A 19 -31.37 14.11 19.77
CA SER A 19 -30.18 13.93 20.61
C SER A 19 -30.21 12.62 21.39
N ALA A 20 -31.34 12.30 22.03
CA ALA A 20 -31.47 11.12 22.88
C ALA A 20 -31.27 9.85 22.07
N ALA A 21 -31.88 9.81 20.88
CA ALA A 21 -31.69 8.73 19.93
C ALA A 21 -30.23 8.61 19.45
N TYR A 22 -29.55 9.73 19.21
CA TYR A 22 -28.13 9.72 18.82
C TYR A 22 -27.25 9.13 19.93
N VAL A 23 -27.45 9.53 21.18
CA VAL A 23 -26.71 8.98 22.34
C VAL A 23 -26.95 7.49 22.50
N ILE A 24 -28.21 7.04 22.43
CA ILE A 24 -28.58 5.62 22.52
C ILE A 24 -27.86 4.82 21.42
N LEU A 25 -27.90 5.29 20.17
CA LEU A 25 -27.27 4.61 19.04
C LEU A 25 -25.75 4.58 19.14
N SER A 26 -25.12 5.69 19.54
CA SER A 26 -23.66 5.80 19.70
C SER A 26 -23.13 4.87 20.79
N ILE A 27 -23.83 4.76 21.92
CA ILE A 27 -23.42 3.87 23.01
C ILE A 27 -23.71 2.41 22.66
N ALA A 28 -24.84 2.13 22.00
CA ALA A 28 -25.16 0.78 21.55
C ALA A 28 -24.16 0.27 20.51
N GLU A 29 -23.65 1.13 19.62
CA GLU A 29 -22.55 0.83 18.68
C GLU A 29 -21.30 0.36 19.43
N ARG A 30 -20.89 1.12 20.44
CA ARG A 30 -19.70 0.80 21.23
C ARG A 30 -19.84 -0.52 21.95
N MET A 31 -21.00 -0.78 22.56
CA MET A 31 -21.26 -2.03 23.26
C MET A 31 -21.23 -3.26 22.32
N ARG A 32 -21.44 -3.07 21.01
CA ARG A 32 -21.33 -4.12 19.99
C ARG A 32 -19.88 -4.40 19.58
N ALA A 33 -18.91 -3.53 19.89
CA ALA A 33 -17.52 -3.77 19.56
C ALA A 33 -16.99 -5.04 20.27
N PRO A 34 -16.18 -5.87 19.58
CA PRO A 34 -15.78 -7.20 20.06
C PRO A 34 -14.89 -7.19 21.31
N ASP A 35 -14.29 -6.06 21.66
CA ASP A 35 -13.29 -5.90 22.73
C ASP A 35 -13.89 -5.45 24.10
N GLN A 36 -15.17 -5.10 24.17
CA GLN A 36 -15.73 -4.39 25.34
C GLN A 36 -16.19 -5.28 26.51
N GLY A 37 -15.95 -6.60 26.47
CA GLY A 37 -16.51 -7.60 27.42
C GLY A 37 -16.63 -7.14 28.88
N PRO A 38 -15.53 -6.85 29.60
CA PRO A 38 -15.56 -6.47 31.02
C PRO A 38 -16.10 -5.05 31.29
N VAL A 39 -16.22 -4.19 30.28
CA VAL A 39 -16.68 -2.80 30.43
C VAL A 39 -18.10 -2.57 29.90
N ARG A 40 -18.77 -3.59 29.34
CA ARG A 40 -20.15 -3.51 28.82
C ARG A 40 -21.16 -2.98 29.85
N PHE A 41 -21.05 -3.42 31.11
CA PHE A 41 -21.95 -2.94 32.16
C PHE A 41 -21.77 -1.44 32.41
N ARG A 42 -20.52 -0.95 32.41
CA ARG A 42 -20.22 0.49 32.56
C ARG A 42 -20.84 1.31 31.44
N TRP A 43 -20.73 0.84 30.20
CA TRP A 43 -21.35 1.51 29.04
C TRP A 43 -22.88 1.50 29.10
N LEU A 44 -23.49 0.41 29.56
CA LEU A 44 -24.93 0.36 29.76
C LEU A 44 -25.40 1.38 30.80
N THR A 45 -24.67 1.51 31.93
CA THR A 45 -24.98 2.51 32.97
C THR A 45 -24.83 3.93 32.44
N ILE A 46 -23.72 4.23 31.74
CA ILE A 46 -23.48 5.54 31.14
C ILE A 46 -24.60 5.88 30.14
N GLY A 47 -24.97 4.92 29.28
CA GLY A 47 -26.04 5.12 28.30
C GLY A 47 -27.42 5.26 28.91
N ALA A 48 -27.75 4.48 29.95
CA ALA A 48 -29.01 4.60 30.68
C ALA A 48 -29.17 5.98 31.32
N VAL A 49 -28.12 6.49 31.97
CA VAL A 49 -28.14 7.81 32.62
C VAL A 49 -28.22 8.93 31.59
N ALA A 50 -27.37 8.89 30.56
CA ALA A 50 -27.34 9.94 29.53
C ALA A 50 -28.65 10.00 28.73
N ALA A 51 -29.12 8.86 28.23
CA ALA A 51 -30.39 8.80 27.50
C ALA A 51 -31.58 9.10 28.42
N GLY A 52 -31.55 8.65 29.68
CA GLY A 52 -32.60 8.91 30.67
C GLY A 52 -32.75 10.40 31.00
N LEU A 53 -31.65 11.12 31.17
CA LEU A 53 -31.65 12.58 31.37
C LEU A 53 -32.30 13.31 30.18
N GLU A 54 -31.98 12.90 28.95
CA GLU A 54 -32.56 13.53 27.76
C GLU A 54 -34.03 13.19 27.56
N ILE A 55 -34.41 11.93 27.78
CA ILE A 55 -35.82 11.52 27.74
C ILE A 55 -36.62 12.30 28.80
N TRP A 56 -36.11 12.39 30.02
CA TRP A 56 -36.75 13.17 31.08
C TRP A 56 -36.88 14.65 30.71
N ALA A 57 -35.84 15.26 30.13
CA ALA A 57 -35.85 16.65 29.67
C ALA A 57 -36.89 16.90 28.56
N ILE A 58 -37.04 15.99 27.59
CA ILE A 58 -38.10 16.05 26.54
C ILE A 58 -39.47 16.22 27.19
N HIS A 59 -39.75 15.45 28.25
CA HIS A 59 -41.05 15.39 28.89
C HIS A 59 -41.29 16.60 29.78
N TYR A 60 -40.26 17.02 30.53
CA TYR A 60 -40.34 18.19 31.40
C TYR A 60 -40.50 19.49 30.59
N ILE A 61 -39.61 19.74 29.60
CA ILE A 61 -39.69 20.91 28.71
C ILE A 61 -40.95 20.85 27.85
N GLY A 62 -41.30 19.66 27.36
CA GLY A 62 -42.51 19.47 26.56
C GLY A 62 -43.79 19.81 27.34
N ASN A 63 -43.89 19.41 28.61
CA ASN A 63 -45.00 19.79 29.49
C ASN A 63 -45.08 21.31 29.69
N LEU A 64 -43.94 22.01 29.74
CA LEU A 64 -43.88 23.49 29.86
C LEU A 64 -44.29 24.22 28.58
N ALA A 65 -44.22 23.56 27.42
CA ALA A 65 -44.67 24.14 26.15
C ALA A 65 -46.20 24.33 26.09
N PHE A 66 -46.95 23.63 26.94
CA PHE A 66 -48.41 23.71 27.04
C PHE A 66 -48.84 24.61 28.20
N CYS A 67 -49.96 25.32 28.04
CA CYS A 67 -50.47 26.18 29.11
C CYS A 67 -50.85 25.33 30.34
N PRO A 68 -50.26 25.58 31.51
CA PRO A 68 -50.70 24.94 32.73
C PRO A 68 -52.09 25.42 33.13
N SER A 69 -52.95 24.48 33.52
CA SER A 69 -54.31 24.76 34.00
C SER A 69 -54.35 25.25 35.45
N VAL A 70 -53.23 25.16 36.18
CA VAL A 70 -53.07 25.53 37.59
C VAL A 70 -51.63 26.00 37.87
N SER A 71 -51.40 26.77 38.95
CA SER A 71 -50.03 27.15 39.34
C SER A 71 -49.22 25.90 39.70
N ALA A 72 -48.06 25.71 39.08
CA ALA A 72 -47.19 24.57 39.34
C ALA A 72 -46.71 24.55 40.81
N ALA A 73 -47.38 23.78 41.66
CA ALA A 73 -46.75 23.23 42.85
C ALA A 73 -45.93 22.01 42.41
N GLN A 74 -44.73 21.80 42.93
CA GLN A 74 -43.87 20.69 42.48
C GLN A 74 -43.98 19.53 43.45
N ASP A 75 -44.38 18.35 42.96
CA ASP A 75 -44.22 17.10 43.70
C ASP A 75 -42.86 16.47 43.35
N SER A 76 -41.90 16.61 44.27
CA SER A 76 -40.54 16.08 44.11
C SER A 76 -40.49 14.55 44.01
N GLY A 77 -41.45 13.83 44.61
CA GLY A 77 -41.51 12.37 44.56
C GLY A 77 -41.86 11.86 43.16
N LEU A 78 -42.87 12.47 42.55
CA LEU A 78 -43.27 12.15 41.17
C LEU A 78 -42.21 12.58 40.14
N ALA A 79 -41.50 13.69 40.38
CA ALA A 79 -40.38 14.10 39.56
C ALA A 79 -39.23 13.06 39.58
N VAL A 80 -38.86 12.54 40.76
CA VAL A 80 -37.85 11.47 40.87
C VAL A 80 -38.32 10.17 40.23
N LEU A 81 -39.59 9.79 40.41
CA LEU A 81 -40.15 8.58 39.79
C LEU A 81 -40.11 8.66 38.26
N SER A 82 -40.49 9.80 37.68
CA SER A 82 -40.41 10.01 36.23
C SER A 82 -38.96 9.97 35.72
N PHE A 83 -38.00 10.52 36.47
CA PHE A 83 -36.58 10.45 36.13
C PHE A 83 -36.03 9.01 36.12
N LEU A 84 -36.33 8.22 37.15
CA LEU A 84 -35.92 6.82 37.22
C LEU A 84 -36.53 5.98 36.09
N SER A 85 -37.80 6.23 35.77
CA SER A 85 -38.50 5.58 34.66
C SER A 85 -37.92 5.96 33.28
N ALA A 86 -37.47 7.21 33.11
CA ALA A 86 -36.76 7.65 31.91
C ALA A 86 -35.40 6.95 31.77
N GLY A 87 -34.65 6.81 32.88
CA GLY A 87 -33.42 6.01 32.92
C GLY A 87 -33.62 4.54 32.53
N ALA A 88 -34.70 3.92 33.02
CA ALA A 88 -35.08 2.55 32.64
C ALA A 88 -35.40 2.45 31.14
N THR A 89 -36.11 3.43 30.58
CA THR A 89 -36.35 3.54 29.13
C THR A 89 -35.04 3.56 28.35
N GLY A 90 -34.09 4.41 28.74
CA GLY A 90 -32.77 4.50 28.11
C GLY A 90 -31.97 3.19 28.21
N ALA A 91 -31.97 2.55 29.38
CA ALA A 91 -31.30 1.28 29.60
C ALA A 91 -31.85 0.16 28.70
N VAL A 92 -33.18 0.04 28.62
CA VAL A 92 -33.85 -0.95 27.76
C VAL A 92 -33.51 -0.70 26.29
N ALA A 93 -33.54 0.55 25.85
CA ALA A 93 -33.20 0.91 24.48
C ALA A 93 -31.74 0.56 24.12
N VAL A 94 -30.77 0.99 24.93
CA VAL A 94 -29.34 0.69 24.72
C VAL A 94 -29.07 -0.81 24.74
N TYR A 95 -29.66 -1.54 25.70
CA TYR A 95 -29.49 -2.99 25.81
C TYR A 95 -30.04 -3.74 24.60
N LEU A 96 -31.28 -3.46 24.19
CA LEU A 96 -31.90 -4.14 23.07
C LEU A 96 -31.17 -3.85 21.76
N ILE A 97 -30.85 -2.58 21.51
CA ILE A 97 -30.12 -2.16 20.31
C ILE A 97 -28.70 -2.73 20.32
N SER A 98 -28.00 -2.85 21.45
CA SER A 98 -26.65 -3.45 21.48
C SER A 98 -26.63 -4.98 21.36
N SER A 99 -27.71 -5.66 21.73
CA SER A 99 -27.73 -7.12 21.93
C SER A 99 -27.85 -8.02 20.67
N HIS A 100 -27.74 -7.48 19.45
CA HIS A 100 -27.97 -8.23 18.19
C HIS A 100 -29.27 -9.05 18.21
N ALA A 101 -30.35 -8.46 18.74
CA ALA A 101 -31.63 -9.15 18.83
C ALA A 101 -32.29 -9.28 17.45
N ASP A 102 -32.01 -10.38 16.75
CA ASP A 102 -32.68 -10.70 15.46
C ASP A 102 -34.10 -11.26 15.66
N SER A 103 -34.45 -11.65 16.89
CA SER A 103 -35.76 -12.16 17.23
C SER A 103 -36.79 -11.03 17.30
N ARG A 104 -37.75 -11.05 16.36
CA ARG A 104 -38.91 -10.13 16.34
C ARG A 104 -39.65 -10.12 17.68
N MET A 105 -39.78 -11.28 18.34
CA MET A 105 -40.45 -11.39 19.63
C MET A 105 -39.73 -10.59 20.72
N ARG A 106 -38.39 -10.61 20.72
CA ARG A 106 -37.56 -9.87 21.69
C ARG A 106 -37.61 -8.35 21.45
N LEU A 107 -37.67 -7.91 20.19
CA LEU A 107 -37.86 -6.51 19.86
C LEU A 107 -39.25 -6.00 20.25
N ILE A 108 -40.29 -6.81 20.03
CA ILE A 108 -41.67 -6.46 20.41
C ILE A 108 -41.82 -6.43 21.93
N SER A 109 -41.41 -7.47 22.66
CA SER A 109 -41.53 -7.51 24.13
C SER A 109 -40.67 -6.44 24.80
N GLY A 110 -39.46 -6.20 24.26
CA GLY A 110 -38.60 -5.11 24.67
C GLY A 110 -39.19 -3.72 24.39
N GLY A 111 -39.82 -3.54 23.23
CA GLY A 111 -40.56 -2.33 22.88
C GLY A 111 -41.79 -2.07 23.75
N MET A 112 -42.50 -3.12 24.16
CA MET A 112 -43.59 -3.02 25.12
C MET A 112 -43.08 -2.60 26.51
N LEU A 113 -41.97 -3.18 26.97
CA LEU A 113 -41.35 -2.80 28.24
C LEU A 113 -40.88 -1.34 28.22
N MET A 114 -40.20 -0.93 27.13
CA MET A 114 -39.81 0.47 26.92
C MET A 114 -41.04 1.38 26.91
N GLY A 115 -42.10 1.03 26.18
CA GLY A 115 -43.34 1.79 26.13
C GLY A 115 -44.07 1.92 27.46
N GLY A 116 -44.01 0.89 28.32
CA GLY A 116 -44.51 0.96 29.69
C GLY A 116 -43.72 1.95 30.54
N CYS A 117 -42.38 1.92 30.46
CA CYS A 117 -41.51 2.88 31.15
C CYS A 117 -41.74 4.32 30.63
N MET A 118 -41.93 4.49 29.33
CA MET A 118 -42.25 5.80 28.74
C MET A 118 -43.61 6.29 29.20
N THR A 119 -44.64 5.45 29.18
CA THR A 119 -45.98 5.79 29.67
C THR A 119 -45.94 6.26 31.14
N LEU A 120 -45.22 5.54 32.00
CA LEU A 120 -45.00 5.95 33.39
C LEU A 120 -44.26 7.29 33.48
N THR A 121 -43.23 7.49 32.65
CA THR A 121 -42.47 8.76 32.59
C THR A 121 -43.40 9.92 32.21
N HIS A 122 -44.24 9.76 31.20
CA HIS A 122 -45.20 10.78 30.74
C HIS A 122 -46.16 11.18 31.85
N PHE A 123 -46.91 10.23 32.40
CA PHE A 123 -47.96 10.56 33.36
C PHE A 123 -47.39 11.00 34.71
N ALA A 124 -46.31 10.39 35.20
CA ALA A 124 -45.65 10.86 36.41
C ALA A 124 -45.08 12.28 36.24
N SER A 125 -44.50 12.58 35.07
CA SER A 125 -44.00 13.93 34.77
C SER A 125 -45.15 14.95 34.70
N MET A 126 -46.26 14.63 34.05
CA MET A 126 -47.44 15.52 33.97
C MET A 126 -48.07 15.79 35.34
N MET A 127 -48.22 14.74 36.15
CA MET A 127 -48.75 14.86 37.51
C MET A 127 -47.80 15.66 38.42
N ALA A 128 -46.48 15.55 38.23
CA ALA A 128 -45.50 16.32 38.99
C ALA A 128 -45.62 17.85 38.78
N VAL A 129 -46.06 18.28 37.60
CA VAL A 129 -46.35 19.70 37.27
C VAL A 129 -47.83 20.06 37.43
N HIS A 130 -48.62 19.19 38.09
CA HIS A 130 -50.05 19.37 38.38
C HIS A 130 -50.91 19.68 37.16
N GLN A 131 -50.74 18.93 36.07
CA GLN A 131 -51.71 18.87 34.98
C GLN A 131 -52.79 17.83 35.38
N PRO A 132 -53.96 18.23 35.93
CA PRO A 132 -54.98 17.27 36.34
C PRO A 132 -55.46 16.47 35.13
N ILE A 133 -55.63 15.16 35.30
CA ILE A 133 -56.25 14.28 34.31
C ILE A 133 -57.55 13.78 34.94
N ASP A 134 -58.67 14.05 34.30
CA ASP A 134 -59.94 13.46 34.71
C ASP A 134 -60.06 12.04 34.13
N LEU A 135 -59.48 11.07 34.85
CA LEU A 135 -59.52 9.67 34.45
C LEU A 135 -60.95 9.11 34.33
N GLN A 136 -61.95 9.73 34.94
CA GLN A 136 -63.34 9.25 34.84
C GLN A 136 -63.96 9.64 33.50
N ASN A 137 -63.68 10.84 33.00
CA ASN A 137 -64.24 11.34 31.74
C ASN A 137 -63.34 11.04 30.52
N ASP A 138 -62.02 10.94 30.71
CA ASP A 138 -61.04 10.83 29.61
C ASP A 138 -60.35 9.45 29.54
N LEU A 139 -60.93 8.41 30.15
CA LEU A 139 -60.36 7.05 30.16
C LEU A 139 -60.04 6.54 28.74
N PHE A 140 -60.90 6.83 27.76
CA PHE A 140 -60.68 6.44 26.37
C PHE A 140 -59.41 7.08 25.78
N LEU A 141 -59.22 8.38 26.00
CA LEU A 141 -58.05 9.11 25.50
C LEU A 141 -56.76 8.63 26.20
N PHE A 142 -56.84 8.35 27.50
CA PHE A 142 -55.72 7.79 28.28
C PHE A 142 -55.27 6.42 27.77
N VAL A 143 -56.21 5.52 27.47
CA VAL A 143 -55.89 4.21 26.90
C VAL A 143 -55.32 4.37 25.49
N LEU A 144 -55.90 5.24 24.67
CA LEU A 144 -55.43 5.49 23.30
C LEU A 144 -54.01 6.07 23.28
N SER A 145 -53.70 7.03 24.15
CA SER A 145 -52.35 7.59 24.25
C SER A 145 -51.33 6.56 24.71
N THR A 146 -51.68 5.71 25.68
CA THR A 146 -50.83 4.61 26.16
C THR A 146 -50.51 3.62 25.02
N VAL A 147 -51.52 3.22 24.25
CA VAL A 147 -51.32 2.34 23.09
C VAL A 147 -50.42 3.00 22.04
N GLY A 148 -50.61 4.30 21.78
CA GLY A 148 -49.77 5.06 20.85
C GLY A 148 -48.31 5.18 21.30
N ILE A 149 -48.06 5.44 22.58
CA ILE A 149 -46.70 5.47 23.17
C ILE A 149 -46.02 4.11 23.00
N VAL A 150 -46.72 3.01 23.33
CA VAL A 150 -46.18 1.65 23.17
C VAL A 150 -45.87 1.34 21.70
N ALA A 151 -46.76 1.70 20.78
CA ALA A 151 -46.54 1.49 19.35
C ALA A 151 -45.30 2.26 18.83
N LEU A 152 -45.16 3.55 19.19
CA LEU A 152 -43.99 4.35 18.82
C LEU A 152 -42.70 3.85 19.48
N SER A 153 -42.77 3.30 20.70
CA SER A 153 -41.61 2.70 21.38
C SER A 153 -41.11 1.45 20.66
N ILE A 154 -42.02 0.60 20.18
CA ILE A 154 -41.69 -0.56 19.35
C ILE A 154 -41.06 -0.09 18.03
N ILE A 155 -41.66 0.90 17.37
CA ILE A 155 -41.11 1.47 16.11
C ILE A 155 -39.70 2.02 16.34
N GLY A 156 -39.48 2.77 17.42
CA GLY A 156 -38.18 3.35 17.77
C GLY A 156 -37.10 2.29 17.96
N ILE A 157 -37.38 1.22 18.72
CA ILE A 157 -36.44 0.11 18.92
C ILE A 157 -36.18 -0.65 17.61
N VAL A 158 -37.22 -0.87 16.79
CA VAL A 158 -37.06 -1.54 15.49
C VAL A 158 -36.18 -0.72 14.57
N ILE A 159 -36.42 0.59 14.44
CA ILE A 159 -35.58 1.51 13.65
C ILE A 159 -34.13 1.48 14.15
N GLY A 160 -33.93 1.55 15.46
CA GLY A 160 -32.60 1.52 16.07
C GLY A 160 -31.87 0.18 15.86
N SER A 161 -32.60 -0.92 15.81
CA SER A 161 -32.05 -2.28 15.67
C SER A 161 -31.89 -2.76 14.23
N TRP A 162 -32.58 -2.13 13.26
CA TRP A 162 -32.63 -2.58 11.87
C TRP A 162 -31.32 -2.30 11.14
N ASN A 163 -30.67 -3.36 10.62
CA ASN A 163 -29.52 -3.39 9.70
C ASN A 163 -28.51 -2.27 9.96
N ILE A 164 -27.74 -2.46 11.02
CA ILE A 164 -26.72 -1.53 11.47
C ILE A 164 -25.46 -1.71 10.60
N THR A 165 -25.45 -1.07 9.43
CA THR A 165 -24.25 -0.98 8.57
C THR A 165 -23.67 0.43 8.68
N TYR A 166 -22.49 0.55 9.30
CA TYR A 166 -21.85 1.84 9.58
C TYR A 166 -20.95 2.29 8.42
N ARG A 167 -21.46 3.29 7.70
CA ARG A 167 -20.67 4.24 6.91
C ARG A 167 -21.27 5.62 7.20
N ASN A 168 -20.43 6.59 7.51
CA ASN A 168 -20.66 7.86 8.23
C ASN A 168 -22.00 8.64 8.06
N TRP A 169 -22.81 8.35 7.05
CA TRP A 169 -24.06 9.04 6.71
C TRP A 169 -25.32 8.43 7.36
N ARG A 170 -25.32 7.15 7.73
CA ARG A 170 -26.56 6.44 8.16
C ARG A 170 -26.97 6.61 9.63
N VAL A 171 -26.10 7.09 10.52
CA VAL A 171 -26.40 7.19 11.97
C VAL A 171 -27.29 8.38 12.27
N THR A 172 -27.00 9.54 11.66
CA THR A 172 -27.78 10.76 11.85
C THR A 172 -29.20 10.62 11.31
N GLU A 173 -29.38 9.97 10.15
CA GLU A 173 -30.71 9.70 9.58
C GLU A 173 -31.56 8.80 10.49
N LYS A 174 -30.96 7.72 11.03
CA LYS A 174 -31.63 6.82 11.97
C LYS A 174 -31.94 7.50 13.31
N ALA A 175 -31.01 8.30 13.84
CA ALA A 175 -31.20 9.06 15.06
C ALA A 175 -32.37 10.05 14.91
N SER A 176 -32.48 10.74 13.77
CA SER A 176 -33.63 11.62 13.49
C SER A 176 -34.96 10.85 13.46
N ALA A 177 -35.01 9.71 12.75
CA ALA A 177 -36.24 8.90 12.67
C ALA A 177 -36.66 8.32 14.03
N MET A 178 -35.70 7.80 14.79
CA MET A 178 -35.93 7.30 16.14
C MET A 178 -36.28 8.44 17.11
N GLY A 179 -35.66 9.61 16.97
CA GLY A 179 -35.95 10.80 17.77
C GLY A 179 -37.33 11.38 17.54
N LEU A 180 -37.85 11.29 16.31
CA LEU A 180 -39.25 11.62 16.01
C LEU A 180 -40.22 10.65 16.69
N ALA A 181 -39.91 9.36 16.77
CA ALA A 181 -40.73 8.40 17.50
C ALA A 181 -40.71 8.68 19.02
N LEU A 182 -39.53 8.97 19.59
CA LEU A 182 -39.37 9.33 21.00
C LEU A 182 -40.13 10.62 21.34
N SER A 183 -39.92 11.70 20.59
CA SER A 183 -40.60 12.97 20.85
C SER A 183 -42.09 12.90 20.53
N GLY A 184 -42.47 12.18 19.47
CA GLY A 184 -43.87 11.97 19.09
C GLY A 184 -44.67 11.28 20.19
N SER A 185 -44.05 10.36 20.93
CA SER A 185 -44.69 9.71 22.08
C SER A 185 -45.08 10.69 23.19
N HIS A 186 -44.28 11.76 23.39
CA HIS A 186 -44.62 12.83 24.31
C HIS A 186 -45.88 13.58 23.90
N PHE A 187 -45.98 13.99 22.64
CA PHE A 187 -47.18 14.68 22.17
C PHE A 187 -48.43 13.79 22.19
N ILE A 188 -48.29 12.49 21.92
CA ILE A 188 -49.38 11.51 22.06
C ILE A 188 -49.79 11.36 23.53
N GLY A 189 -48.83 11.29 24.45
CA GLY A 189 -49.07 11.22 25.89
C GLY A 189 -49.83 12.43 26.43
N MET A 190 -49.74 13.58 25.75
CA MET A 190 -50.45 14.80 26.12
C MET A 190 -51.91 14.85 25.70
N ILE A 191 -52.36 13.94 24.81
CA ILE A 191 -53.73 13.93 24.29
C ILE A 191 -54.82 14.00 25.37
N PRO A 192 -54.76 13.23 26.47
CA PRO A 192 -55.79 13.24 27.51
C PRO A 192 -55.95 14.60 28.22
N THR A 193 -54.95 15.48 28.14
CA THR A 193 -55.04 16.82 28.78
C THR A 193 -55.76 17.86 27.93
N TYR A 194 -55.91 17.64 26.62
CA TYR A 194 -56.60 18.60 25.77
C TYR A 194 -58.12 18.62 26.01
N GLY A 195 -58.70 17.54 26.54
CA GLY A 195 -60.14 17.43 26.85
C GLY A 195 -60.61 18.36 27.97
N ILE A 196 -59.69 18.87 28.78
CA ILE A 196 -59.95 19.70 29.98
C ILE A 196 -60.00 21.20 29.63
N ALA A 197 -59.80 21.58 28.36
CA ALA A 197 -59.78 22.96 27.91
C ALA A 197 -61.19 23.60 27.78
N GLY A 198 -61.89 23.73 28.91
CA GLY A 198 -62.70 24.91 29.14
C GLY A 198 -61.75 26.09 29.30
N PHE A 199 -61.74 27.01 28.33
CA PHE A 199 -60.87 28.20 28.33
C PHE A 199 -61.12 29.10 29.55
N THR A 200 -60.45 28.84 30.67
CA THR A 200 -60.18 29.77 31.78
C THR A 200 -58.98 29.17 32.53
N THR A 201 -57.77 29.73 32.49
CA THR A 201 -57.43 31.00 33.15
C THR A 201 -56.08 31.54 32.65
N SER A 202 -55.95 32.86 32.76
CA SER A 202 -54.76 33.67 32.52
C SER A 202 -53.73 33.57 33.65
N ALA A 203 -53.28 32.36 33.99
CA ALA A 203 -52.10 32.23 34.85
C ALA A 203 -50.89 32.74 34.04
N PRO A 204 -50.06 33.67 34.56
CA PRO A 204 -48.81 34.02 33.89
C PRO A 204 -48.02 32.73 33.66
N PRO A 205 -47.31 32.60 32.52
CA PRO A 205 -46.42 31.47 32.33
C PRO A 205 -45.56 31.37 33.60
N PRO A 206 -45.35 30.17 34.17
CA PRO A 206 -44.42 30.01 35.28
C PRO A 206 -43.16 30.77 34.89
N GLY A 207 -42.64 31.62 35.77
CA GLY A 207 -41.38 32.31 35.52
C GLY A 207 -40.32 31.23 35.34
N ILE A 208 -40.07 30.84 34.10
CA ILE A 208 -39.15 29.75 33.81
C ILE A 208 -37.77 30.37 33.91
N GLU A 209 -37.16 30.30 35.10
CA GLU A 209 -35.74 29.96 35.09
C GLU A 209 -35.69 28.60 34.39
N VAL A 210 -35.43 28.61 33.08
CA VAL A 210 -35.20 27.38 32.31
C VAL A 210 -34.04 26.75 33.04
N ASP A 211 -34.37 25.76 33.87
CA ASP A 211 -33.48 25.32 34.93
C ASP A 211 -32.18 24.92 34.25
N LEU A 212 -31.10 25.61 34.60
CA LEU A 212 -29.79 25.52 33.96
C LEU A 212 -29.40 24.05 33.71
N LEU A 213 -29.86 23.15 34.57
CA LEU A 213 -29.81 21.70 34.46
C LEU A 213 -30.28 21.10 33.12
N ALA A 214 -31.42 21.51 32.55
CA ALA A 214 -31.93 20.90 31.32
C ALA A 214 -31.08 21.27 30.11
N VAL A 215 -30.67 22.54 30.02
CA VAL A 215 -29.76 23.03 28.98
C VAL A 215 -28.36 22.44 29.17
N VAL A 216 -27.88 22.34 30.41
CA VAL A 216 -26.59 21.73 30.75
C VAL A 216 -26.59 20.23 30.45
N ALA A 217 -27.66 19.50 30.75
CA ALA A 217 -27.77 18.07 30.48
C ALA A 217 -27.66 17.78 28.97
N VAL A 218 -28.36 18.57 28.15
CA VAL A 218 -28.37 18.45 26.68
C VAL A 218 -27.02 18.86 26.09
N SER A 219 -26.43 19.94 26.61
CA SER A 219 -25.13 20.42 26.13
C SER A 219 -24.00 19.47 26.51
N LEU A 220 -24.05 18.87 27.70
CA LEU A 220 -23.02 17.94 28.18
C LEU A 220 -23.11 16.58 27.50
N SER A 221 -24.32 16.04 27.26
CA SER A 221 -24.49 14.73 26.63
C SER A 221 -24.13 14.74 25.14
N THR A 222 -24.54 15.78 24.40
CA THR A 222 -24.14 15.97 23.00
C THR A 222 -22.63 16.22 22.87
N LEU A 223 -22.04 17.03 23.74
CA LEU A 223 -20.60 17.28 23.77
C LEU A 223 -19.81 16.00 24.06
N LEU A 224 -20.24 15.19 25.04
CA LEU A 224 -19.60 13.91 25.35
C LEU A 224 -19.69 12.94 24.17
N ALA A 225 -20.84 12.84 23.50
CA ALA A 225 -21.00 11.97 22.33
C ALA A 225 -20.15 12.41 21.11
N ILE A 226 -19.94 13.73 20.93
CA ILE A 226 -19.10 14.29 19.87
C ILE A 226 -17.60 14.05 20.17
N ILE A 227 -17.15 14.38 21.39
CA ILE A 227 -15.76 14.17 21.82
C ILE A 227 -15.38 12.69 21.67
N ASP A 228 -16.26 11.82 22.14
CA ASP A 228 -16.04 10.38 22.14
C ASP A 228 -15.91 9.83 20.70
N ARG A 229 -16.70 10.32 19.74
CA ARG A 229 -16.56 9.94 18.32
C ARG A 229 -15.27 10.47 17.69
N GLN A 230 -14.86 11.70 18.00
CA GLN A 230 -13.64 12.29 17.44
C GLN A 230 -12.37 11.61 17.95
N VAL A 231 -12.31 11.33 19.26
CA VAL A 231 -11.17 10.66 19.90
C VAL A 231 -10.99 9.24 19.37
N THR A 232 -12.07 8.48 19.20
CA THR A 232 -11.97 7.11 18.67
C THR A 232 -11.55 7.08 17.20
N ALA A 233 -12.09 7.99 16.36
CA ALA A 233 -11.75 8.03 14.93
C ALA A 233 -10.30 8.49 14.67
N THR A 234 -9.81 9.47 15.43
CA THR A 234 -8.40 9.90 15.33
C THR A 234 -7.46 8.83 15.82
N SER A 235 -7.80 8.14 16.92
CA SER A 235 -6.97 7.05 17.44
C SER A 235 -6.92 5.84 16.50
N SER A 236 -8.01 5.49 15.79
CA SER A 236 -8.00 4.37 14.85
C SER A 236 -7.18 4.70 13.60
N LEU A 237 -7.38 5.89 13.02
CA LEU A 237 -6.63 6.32 11.84
C LEU A 237 -5.12 6.41 12.11
N ALA A 238 -4.73 6.92 13.27
CA ALA A 238 -3.32 6.96 13.67
C ALA A 238 -2.73 5.56 13.82
N ARG A 239 -3.44 4.63 14.48
CA ARG A 239 -3.00 3.23 14.63
C ARG A 239 -2.89 2.52 13.29
N ASP A 240 -3.88 2.69 12.41
CA ASP A 240 -3.89 2.07 11.07
C ASP A 240 -2.80 2.66 10.16
N SER A 241 -2.47 3.94 10.31
CA SER A 241 -1.35 4.56 9.60
C SER A 241 -0.01 4.03 10.10
N HIS A 242 0.17 3.92 11.42
CA HIS A 242 1.40 3.39 12.02
C HIS A 242 1.59 1.91 11.67
N ALA A 243 0.54 1.09 11.74
CA ALA A 243 0.58 -0.33 11.40
C ALA A 243 0.99 -0.54 9.94
N ARG A 244 0.45 0.25 9.01
CA ARG A 244 0.81 0.19 7.58
C ARG A 244 2.28 0.56 7.32
N LEU A 245 2.83 1.53 8.04
CA LEU A 245 4.24 1.88 7.91
C LEU A 245 5.16 0.76 8.41
N ILE A 246 4.83 0.16 9.57
CA ILE A 246 5.58 -0.98 10.12
C ILE A 246 5.51 -2.17 9.16
N GLU A 247 4.32 -2.50 8.65
CA GLU A 247 4.13 -3.59 7.70
C GLU A 247 4.91 -3.37 6.39
N ALA A 248 4.91 -2.13 5.88
CA ALA A 248 5.72 -1.77 4.71
C ALA A 248 7.21 -2.03 4.96
N ILE A 249 7.75 -1.59 6.10
CA ILE A 249 9.16 -1.80 6.49
C ILE A 249 9.48 -3.29 6.65
N GLU A 250 8.59 -4.06 7.29
CA GLU A 250 8.74 -5.50 7.50
C GLU A 250 8.74 -6.30 6.18
N SER A 251 8.05 -5.80 5.14
CA SER A 251 7.95 -6.46 3.84
C SER A 251 9.15 -6.24 2.91
N VAL A 252 10.02 -5.26 3.19
CA VAL A 252 11.17 -4.96 2.32
C VAL A 252 12.21 -6.09 2.43
N PRO A 253 12.70 -6.65 1.31
CA PRO A 253 13.68 -7.74 1.32
C PRO A 253 15.09 -7.31 1.77
N GLN A 254 15.37 -6.01 1.70
CA GLN A 254 16.60 -5.39 2.19
C GLN A 254 16.58 -5.33 3.72
N TRP A 255 17.76 -5.27 4.33
CA TRP A 255 17.83 -5.09 5.78
C TRP A 255 17.52 -3.64 6.08
N PHE A 256 16.68 -3.39 7.08
CA PHE A 256 16.32 -2.05 7.48
C PHE A 256 16.47 -1.88 8.99
N ALA A 257 17.14 -0.81 9.40
CA ALA A 257 17.18 -0.35 10.77
C ALA A 257 17.20 1.19 10.84
N LEU A 258 16.57 1.76 11.85
CA LEU A 258 16.63 3.18 12.18
C LEU A 258 17.20 3.32 13.59
N PHE A 259 18.22 4.17 13.74
CA PHE A 259 18.83 4.54 15.00
C PHE A 259 18.48 5.98 15.35
N ASP A 260 18.33 6.29 16.63
CA ASP A 260 18.10 7.65 17.14
C ASP A 260 19.40 8.46 17.25
N VAL A 261 19.30 9.68 17.78
CA VAL A 261 20.43 10.60 17.98
C VAL A 261 21.47 10.10 18.99
N ASP A 262 21.09 9.17 19.88
CA ASP A 262 21.95 8.56 20.89
C ASP A 262 22.52 7.20 20.41
N ASP A 263 22.39 6.93 19.10
CA ASP A 263 22.87 5.73 18.43
C ASP A 263 22.20 4.43 18.94
N ARG A 264 20.91 4.53 19.30
CA ARG A 264 20.10 3.40 19.77
C ARG A 264 19.06 2.98 18.75
N LEU A 265 18.84 1.67 18.65
CA LEU A 265 17.92 1.11 17.68
C LEU A 265 16.47 1.51 17.99
N VAL A 266 15.80 2.20 17.08
CA VAL A 266 14.38 2.58 17.20
C VAL A 266 13.47 1.51 16.60
N ILE A 267 13.74 1.11 15.36
CA ILE A 267 12.97 0.11 14.63
C ILE A 267 13.88 -0.64 13.66
N CYS A 268 13.61 -1.94 13.47
CA CYS A 268 14.23 -2.76 12.43
C CYS A 268 13.22 -3.74 11.86
N ASN A 269 13.43 -4.15 10.61
CA ASN A 269 12.65 -5.25 10.04
C ASN A 269 13.17 -6.61 10.51
N ARG A 270 12.36 -7.65 10.29
CA ARG A 270 12.65 -9.04 10.61
C ARG A 270 13.99 -9.50 10.03
N LYS A 271 14.29 -9.14 8.78
CA LYS A 271 15.53 -9.56 8.12
C LYS A 271 16.78 -9.04 8.85
N TYR A 272 16.79 -7.76 9.23
CA TYR A 272 17.87 -7.20 10.05
C TYR A 272 17.97 -7.91 11.40
N ARG A 273 16.84 -8.10 12.09
CA ARG A 273 16.78 -8.71 13.43
C ARG A 273 17.32 -10.14 13.43
N GLU A 274 16.84 -11.00 12.53
CA GLU A 274 17.26 -12.40 12.42
C GLU A 274 18.77 -12.50 12.19
N VAL A 275 19.29 -11.71 11.25
CA VAL A 275 20.68 -11.85 10.81
C VAL A 275 21.67 -11.24 11.81
N MET A 276 21.35 -10.08 12.38
CA MET A 276 22.23 -9.43 13.37
C MET A 276 22.22 -10.19 14.69
N SER A 277 21.08 -10.76 15.10
CA SER A 277 21.01 -11.61 16.31
C SER A 277 21.82 -12.90 16.15
N GLY A 278 21.76 -13.54 14.97
CA GLY A 278 22.38 -14.84 14.73
C GLY A 278 21.98 -15.88 15.79
N THR A 279 22.94 -16.52 16.45
CA THR A 279 22.70 -17.46 17.57
C THR A 279 22.73 -16.81 18.96
N GLY A 280 22.91 -15.49 19.05
CA GLY A 280 22.99 -14.74 20.30
C GLY A 280 21.66 -14.17 20.78
N PRO A 281 21.67 -13.27 21.78
CA PRO A 281 20.49 -12.55 22.24
C PRO A 281 19.86 -11.76 21.10
N GLU A 282 18.53 -11.82 21.01
CA GLU A 282 17.76 -11.10 19.99
C GLU A 282 18.01 -9.59 20.07
N VAL A 283 18.19 -8.95 18.92
CA VAL A 283 18.33 -7.49 18.81
C VAL A 283 16.99 -6.83 19.10
N GLN A 284 16.97 -5.91 20.07
CA GLN A 284 15.76 -5.22 20.53
C GLN A 284 15.86 -3.71 20.36
N ALA A 285 14.70 -3.04 20.32
CA ALA A 285 14.66 -1.59 20.35
C ALA A 285 15.35 -1.07 21.63
N GLY A 286 16.18 -0.03 21.49
CA GLY A 286 17.02 0.54 22.54
C GLY A 286 18.45 0.00 22.57
N ASP A 287 18.76 -1.11 21.88
CA ASP A 287 20.11 -1.65 21.77
C ASP A 287 21.04 -0.63 21.11
N PRO A 288 22.23 -0.35 21.69
CA PRO A 288 23.18 0.57 21.08
C PRO A 288 23.83 -0.07 19.85
N PHE A 289 23.96 0.71 18.78
CA PHE A 289 24.53 0.27 17.50
C PHE A 289 25.89 -0.41 17.69
N GLU A 290 26.80 0.19 18.45
CA GLU A 290 28.13 -0.37 18.75
C GLU A 290 28.06 -1.80 19.28
N SER A 291 27.13 -2.09 20.21
CA SER A 291 26.98 -3.42 20.79
C SER A 291 26.50 -4.44 19.75
N ILE A 292 25.58 -4.04 18.86
CA ILE A 292 25.08 -4.91 17.80
C ILE A 292 26.22 -5.27 16.83
N VAL A 293 26.99 -4.29 16.35
CA VAL A 293 28.06 -4.55 15.37
C VAL A 293 29.30 -5.20 15.99
N ARG A 294 29.61 -4.92 17.26
CA ARG A 294 30.69 -5.59 17.99
C ARG A 294 30.40 -7.08 18.14
N ARG A 295 29.17 -7.45 18.52
CA ARG A 295 28.74 -8.85 18.63
C ARG A 295 28.89 -9.61 17.30
N THR A 296 28.54 -8.99 16.18
CA THR A 296 28.67 -9.64 14.86
C THR A 296 30.14 -9.78 14.42
N ALA A 297 30.98 -8.79 14.74
CA ALA A 297 32.42 -8.86 14.48
C ALA A 297 33.11 -9.95 15.32
N GLU A 298 32.82 -10.02 16.63
CA GLU A 298 33.37 -11.02 17.55
C GLU A 298 32.93 -12.45 17.22
N ARG A 299 31.70 -12.62 16.71
CA ARG A 299 31.21 -13.90 16.20
C ARG A 299 31.96 -14.38 14.95
N GLY A 300 32.68 -13.50 14.26
CA GLY A 300 33.37 -13.81 13.01
C GLY A 300 32.46 -13.78 11.78
N ASP A 301 31.29 -13.14 11.86
CA ASP A 301 30.38 -12.97 10.71
C ASP A 301 30.99 -12.11 9.62
N ILE A 302 31.95 -11.26 9.99
CA ILE A 302 32.62 -10.31 9.12
C ILE A 302 34.08 -10.75 8.96
N PRO A 303 34.45 -11.38 7.84
CA PRO A 303 35.83 -11.81 7.56
C PRO A 303 36.86 -10.70 7.72
N ALA A 304 36.49 -9.46 7.37
CA ALA A 304 37.35 -8.28 7.53
C ALA A 304 37.62 -7.89 9.00
N ALA A 305 36.88 -8.41 9.98
CA ALA A 305 37.09 -8.16 11.40
C ALA A 305 37.86 -9.29 12.11
N ILE A 306 37.98 -10.46 11.49
CA ILE A 306 38.63 -11.63 12.10
C ILE A 306 40.10 -11.31 12.43
N GLY A 307 40.45 -11.44 13.71
CA GLY A 307 41.79 -11.14 14.24
C GLY A 307 42.13 -9.65 14.35
N LYS A 308 41.20 -8.75 14.01
CA LYS A 308 41.38 -7.28 14.04
C LYS A 308 40.08 -6.53 14.34
N VAL A 309 39.35 -7.00 15.36
CA VAL A 309 38.05 -6.44 15.76
C VAL A 309 38.16 -4.95 16.11
N GLU A 310 39.12 -4.54 16.95
CA GLU A 310 39.21 -3.13 17.37
C GLU A 310 39.53 -2.13 16.25
N PRO A 311 40.51 -2.38 15.35
CA PRO A 311 40.69 -1.52 14.18
C PRO A 311 39.45 -1.45 13.27
N TRP A 312 38.77 -2.59 13.07
CA TRP A 312 37.56 -2.64 12.26
C TRP A 312 36.39 -1.88 12.91
N MET A 313 36.24 -1.99 14.24
CA MET A 313 35.22 -1.27 15.01
C MET A 313 35.40 0.24 14.93
N HIS A 314 36.62 0.76 15.09
CA HIS A 314 36.90 2.19 14.94
C HIS A 314 36.46 2.73 13.57
N TRP A 315 36.84 2.04 12.50
CA TRP A 315 36.40 2.39 11.15
C TRP A 315 34.88 2.31 11.00
N ARG A 316 34.25 1.25 11.52
CA ARG A 316 32.80 1.03 11.37
C ARG A 316 31.97 2.11 12.07
N LEU A 317 32.39 2.52 13.26
CA LEU A 317 31.74 3.58 14.03
C LEU A 317 31.92 4.95 13.36
N ASP A 318 33.10 5.25 12.82
CA ASP A 318 33.34 6.50 12.07
C ASP A 318 32.44 6.59 10.83
N VAL A 319 32.36 5.50 10.05
CA VAL A 319 31.47 5.44 8.87
C VAL A 319 30.00 5.58 9.27
N HIS A 320 29.58 5.01 10.40
CA HIS A 320 28.22 5.14 10.90
C HIS A 320 27.88 6.58 11.27
N GLN A 321 28.77 7.24 12.02
CA GLN A 321 28.59 8.64 12.45
C GLN A 321 28.68 9.63 11.29
N ASN A 322 29.45 9.29 10.25
CA ASN A 322 29.71 10.15 9.09
C ASN A 322 29.42 9.41 7.77
N PRO A 323 28.15 9.07 7.47
CA PRO A 323 27.84 8.24 6.31
C PRO A 323 27.89 9.07 5.02
N VAL A 324 29.01 8.98 4.29
CA VAL A 324 29.23 9.72 3.04
C VAL A 324 28.93 8.85 1.81
N THR A 325 29.53 7.67 1.75
CA THR A 325 29.46 6.78 0.58
C THR A 325 29.03 5.37 0.98
N PRO A 326 28.17 4.71 0.19
CA PRO A 326 27.90 3.29 0.36
C PRO A 326 29.17 2.46 0.28
N TYR A 327 29.24 1.39 1.06
CA TYR A 327 30.37 0.46 1.04
C TYR A 327 29.90 -0.99 0.91
N ILE A 328 30.79 -1.87 0.48
CA ILE A 328 30.51 -3.29 0.30
C ILE A 328 31.09 -4.07 1.47
N GLN A 329 30.27 -4.91 2.07
CA GLN A 329 30.61 -5.80 3.16
C GLN A 329 30.44 -7.24 2.70
N TYR A 330 31.53 -8.00 2.67
CA TYR A 330 31.49 -9.45 2.53
C TYR A 330 31.26 -10.10 3.90
N ARG A 331 30.40 -11.12 3.96
CA ARG A 331 30.10 -11.88 5.18
C ARG A 331 30.61 -13.31 5.08
N SER A 332 30.83 -13.95 6.23
CA SER A 332 31.30 -15.34 6.32
C SER A 332 30.28 -16.35 5.77
N SER A 333 29.01 -15.97 5.69
CA SER A 333 27.95 -16.73 5.01
C SER A 333 28.13 -16.80 3.48
N GLY A 334 29.03 -16.01 2.90
CA GLY A 334 29.24 -15.90 1.45
C GLY A 334 28.46 -14.76 0.79
N GLU A 335 27.68 -14.00 1.56
CA GLU A 335 26.87 -12.89 1.07
C GLU A 335 27.72 -11.61 0.89
N TRP A 336 27.47 -10.89 -0.20
CA TRP A 336 27.97 -9.53 -0.43
C TRP A 336 26.85 -8.52 -0.19
N LEU A 337 27.02 -7.64 0.79
CA LEU A 337 26.04 -6.61 1.11
C LEU A 337 26.55 -5.23 0.72
N GLN A 338 25.73 -4.47 0.00
CA GLN A 338 25.92 -3.03 -0.16
C GLN A 338 25.20 -2.31 0.97
N ILE A 339 25.96 -1.68 1.86
CA ILE A 339 25.44 -0.94 3.01
C ILE A 339 25.35 0.54 2.64
N ASN A 340 24.18 1.10 2.90
CA ASN A 340 23.86 2.50 2.68
C ASN A 340 23.26 3.08 3.97
N GLU A 341 23.92 4.09 4.51
CA GLU A 341 23.49 4.78 5.73
C GLU A 341 23.20 6.24 5.39
N ARG A 342 22.15 6.82 6.01
CA ARG A 342 21.81 8.23 5.82
C ARG A 342 21.30 8.84 7.12
N LYS A 343 21.72 10.07 7.39
CA LYS A 343 21.17 10.86 8.50
C LYS A 343 19.75 11.29 8.19
N THR A 344 18.87 11.15 9.16
CA THR A 344 17.51 11.68 9.12
C THR A 344 17.49 13.14 9.56
N HIS A 345 16.38 13.83 9.31
CA HIS A 345 16.23 15.26 9.64
C HIS A 345 16.31 15.55 11.15
N ASP A 346 15.92 14.59 11.98
CA ASP A 346 15.95 14.60 13.44
C ASP A 346 17.29 14.14 14.02
N GLY A 347 18.28 13.82 13.17
CA GLY A 347 19.64 13.48 13.58
C GLY A 347 19.90 12.00 13.85
N GLY A 348 18.89 11.15 13.71
CA GLY A 348 19.06 9.69 13.67
C GLY A 348 19.71 9.19 12.38
N ILE A 349 19.89 7.87 12.26
CA ILE A 349 20.53 7.22 11.11
C ILE A 349 19.66 6.08 10.59
N VAL A 350 19.31 6.12 9.32
CA VAL A 350 18.69 5.00 8.59
C VAL A 350 19.79 4.14 7.99
N PHE A 351 19.79 2.86 8.34
CA PHE A 351 20.64 1.81 7.78
C PHE A 351 19.84 0.94 6.81
N ILE A 352 20.37 0.77 5.59
CA ILE A 352 19.84 -0.15 4.60
C ILE A 352 20.97 -1.03 4.09
N ALA A 353 20.78 -2.36 4.11
CA ALA A 353 21.71 -3.29 3.45
C ALA A 353 21.00 -4.08 2.34
N THR A 354 21.58 -4.05 1.15
CA THR A 354 21.08 -4.76 -0.03
C THR A 354 22.03 -5.90 -0.37
N ASP A 355 21.50 -7.11 -0.57
CA ASP A 355 22.27 -8.25 -1.06
C ASP A 355 22.59 -8.06 -2.55
N ILE A 356 23.89 -7.96 -2.85
CA ILE A 356 24.46 -7.82 -4.19
C ILE A 356 25.28 -9.05 -4.60
N THR A 357 25.09 -10.19 -3.94
CA THR A 357 25.82 -11.44 -4.22
C THR A 357 25.64 -11.89 -5.66
N ALA A 358 24.39 -11.88 -6.16
CA ALA A 358 24.10 -12.20 -7.55
C ALA A 358 24.79 -11.25 -8.54
N LEU A 359 24.84 -9.96 -8.22
CA LEU A 359 25.53 -8.95 -9.02
C LEU A 359 27.04 -9.21 -9.06
N LYS A 360 27.64 -9.54 -7.91
CA LYS A 360 29.09 -9.85 -7.82
C LYS A 360 29.46 -11.11 -8.59
N HIS A 361 28.63 -12.15 -8.55
CA HIS A 361 28.86 -13.34 -9.37
C HIS A 361 28.70 -13.06 -10.87
N ALA A 362 27.72 -12.24 -11.26
CA ALA A 362 27.55 -11.82 -12.65
C ALA A 362 28.74 -10.98 -13.15
N GLU A 363 29.26 -10.08 -12.33
CA GLU A 363 30.46 -9.28 -12.61
C GLU A 363 31.68 -10.18 -12.86
N GLN A 364 31.93 -11.14 -11.98
CA GLN A 364 33.04 -12.10 -12.14
C GLN A 364 32.87 -12.97 -13.39
N ALA A 365 31.66 -13.49 -13.64
CA ALA A 365 31.38 -14.31 -14.80
C ALA A 365 31.57 -13.53 -16.12
N ALA A 366 31.26 -12.24 -16.13
CA ALA A 366 31.47 -11.36 -17.27
C ALA A 366 32.96 -11.13 -17.54
N GLU A 367 33.77 -10.88 -16.50
CA GLU A 367 35.23 -10.74 -16.64
C GLU A 367 35.88 -12.04 -17.14
N ASP A 368 35.47 -13.20 -16.60
CA ASP A 368 35.96 -14.50 -17.07
C ASP A 368 35.56 -14.77 -18.54
N ALA A 369 34.34 -14.39 -18.93
CA ALA A 369 33.88 -14.52 -20.31
C ALA A 369 34.66 -13.59 -21.27
N LYS A 370 34.97 -12.37 -20.83
CA LYS A 370 35.78 -11.41 -21.58
C LYS A 370 37.21 -11.92 -21.77
N ALA A 371 37.82 -12.50 -20.74
CA ALA A 371 39.15 -13.13 -20.84
C ALA A 371 39.14 -14.28 -21.87
N ARG A 372 38.16 -15.19 -21.79
CA ARG A 372 38.02 -16.29 -22.76
C ARG A 372 37.80 -15.81 -24.20
N LEU A 373 37.05 -14.73 -24.37
CA LEU A 373 36.83 -14.12 -25.68
C LEU A 373 38.12 -13.52 -26.24
N ALA A 374 38.91 -12.84 -25.41
CA ALA A 374 40.19 -12.28 -25.81
C ALA A 374 41.17 -13.39 -26.27
N ASP A 375 41.27 -14.50 -25.53
CA ASP A 375 42.11 -15.64 -25.91
C ASP A 375 41.66 -16.26 -27.24
N SER A 376 40.35 -16.46 -27.41
CA SER A 376 39.78 -17.02 -28.64
C SER A 376 40.03 -16.11 -29.85
N LEU A 377 39.93 -14.79 -29.66
CA LEU A 377 40.22 -13.82 -30.71
C LEU A 377 41.69 -13.87 -31.12
N ALA A 378 42.61 -13.97 -30.16
CA ALA A 378 44.04 -14.09 -30.44
C ALA A 378 44.37 -15.33 -31.29
N VAL A 379 43.71 -16.47 -31.01
CA VAL A 379 43.87 -17.71 -31.81
C VAL A 379 43.37 -17.52 -33.25
N VAL A 380 42.21 -16.88 -33.42
CA VAL A 380 41.65 -16.61 -34.76
C VAL A 380 42.53 -15.65 -35.55
N GLU A 381 43.05 -14.60 -34.92
CA GLU A 381 43.98 -13.65 -35.55
C GLU A 381 45.29 -14.32 -35.98
N ALA A 382 45.88 -15.16 -35.13
CA ALA A 382 47.08 -15.92 -35.46
C ALA A 382 46.85 -16.90 -36.62
N ALA A 383 45.71 -17.61 -36.62
CA ALA A 383 45.34 -18.51 -37.71
C ALA A 383 45.14 -17.75 -39.04
N LYS A 384 44.47 -16.60 -38.99
CA LYS A 384 44.28 -15.72 -40.16
C LYS A 384 45.62 -15.21 -40.70
N ALA A 385 46.51 -14.73 -39.82
CA ALA A 385 47.83 -14.24 -40.21
C ALA A 385 48.66 -15.33 -40.90
N ARG A 386 48.64 -16.55 -40.37
CA ARG A 386 49.31 -17.71 -40.99
C ARG A 386 48.73 -18.03 -42.36
N MET A 387 47.40 -18.08 -42.49
CA MET A 387 46.74 -18.37 -43.76
C MET A 387 47.06 -17.30 -44.82
N GLN A 388 47.13 -16.03 -44.42
CA GLN A 388 47.52 -14.94 -45.31
C GLN A 388 48.97 -15.10 -45.80
N GLU A 389 49.88 -15.52 -44.91
CA GLU A 389 51.27 -15.76 -45.28
C GLU A 389 51.41 -16.93 -46.27
N GLU A 390 50.67 -18.03 -46.04
CA GLU A 390 50.63 -19.16 -46.99
C GLU A 390 50.10 -18.73 -48.37
N LEU A 391 49.10 -17.85 -48.43
CA LEU A 391 48.60 -17.28 -49.69
C LEU A 391 49.60 -16.33 -50.36
N ASN A 392 50.33 -15.50 -49.59
CA ASN A 392 51.38 -14.62 -50.11
C ASN A 392 52.50 -15.44 -50.76
N VAL A 393 52.93 -16.53 -50.14
CA VAL A 393 53.90 -17.47 -50.72
C VAL A 393 53.37 -18.05 -52.03
N GLY A 394 52.10 -18.47 -52.06
CA GLY A 394 51.44 -18.95 -53.29
C GLY A 394 51.47 -17.92 -54.42
N ARG A 395 51.21 -16.64 -54.11
CA ARG A 395 51.30 -15.52 -55.06
C ARG A 395 52.70 -15.35 -55.62
N ASP A 396 53.72 -15.40 -54.77
CA ASP A 396 55.10 -15.21 -55.19
C ASP A 396 55.58 -16.36 -56.06
N ILE A 397 55.19 -17.60 -55.74
CA ILE A 397 55.42 -18.78 -56.59
C ILE A 397 54.74 -18.60 -57.94
N GLN A 398 53.45 -18.24 -57.97
CA GLN A 398 52.70 -18.01 -59.20
C GLN A 398 53.36 -16.94 -60.09
N ARG A 399 53.72 -15.80 -59.49
CA ARG A 399 54.45 -14.72 -60.20
C ARG A 399 55.80 -15.19 -60.72
N SER A 400 56.46 -16.13 -60.02
CA SER A 400 57.76 -16.66 -60.47
C SER A 400 57.67 -17.54 -61.71
N MET A 401 56.51 -18.17 -61.95
CA MET A 401 56.26 -19.03 -63.10
C MET A 401 56.03 -18.23 -64.38
N LEU A 402 55.65 -16.96 -64.28
CA LEU A 402 55.40 -16.08 -65.41
C LEU A 402 56.70 -15.41 -65.90
N PRO A 403 56.85 -15.13 -67.21
CA PRO A 403 57.97 -14.33 -67.70
C PRO A 403 57.98 -12.92 -67.09
N ARG A 404 59.11 -12.51 -66.50
CA ARG A 404 59.25 -11.24 -65.77
C ARG A 404 60.31 -10.29 -66.33
N ILE A 405 61.16 -10.79 -67.21
CA ILE A 405 62.24 -9.99 -67.80
C ILE A 405 61.67 -9.33 -69.05
N PHE A 406 61.63 -8.00 -69.04
CA PHE A 406 61.16 -7.19 -70.14
C PHE A 406 62.21 -6.10 -70.48
N PRO A 407 62.42 -5.80 -71.78
CA PRO A 407 61.81 -6.43 -72.95
C PRO A 407 62.24 -7.90 -73.10
N ALA A 408 61.32 -8.76 -73.53
CA ALA A 408 61.46 -10.22 -73.52
C ALA A 408 62.67 -10.77 -74.32
N PHE A 409 63.05 -10.09 -75.40
CA PHE A 409 64.12 -10.50 -76.32
C PHE A 409 64.96 -9.28 -76.73
N PRO A 410 65.84 -8.76 -75.86
CA PRO A 410 66.56 -7.50 -76.10
C PRO A 410 67.43 -7.50 -77.38
N ASP A 411 67.89 -8.67 -77.81
CA ASP A 411 68.75 -8.83 -78.99
C ASP A 411 67.97 -8.90 -80.32
N ARG A 412 66.63 -9.03 -80.27
CA ARG A 412 65.76 -9.08 -81.45
C ARG A 412 65.20 -7.69 -81.72
N LYS A 413 65.69 -7.03 -82.77
CA LYS A 413 65.26 -5.65 -83.12
C LYS A 413 63.90 -5.60 -83.80
N GLU A 414 63.38 -6.74 -84.24
CA GLU A 414 62.13 -6.84 -84.98
C GLU A 414 60.89 -6.87 -84.08
N LEU A 415 61.04 -7.06 -82.76
CA LEU A 415 59.94 -7.27 -81.83
C LEU A 415 60.22 -6.71 -80.44
N GLU A 416 59.20 -6.13 -79.82
CA GLU A 416 59.22 -5.61 -78.46
C GLU A 416 57.99 -6.13 -77.71
N LEU A 417 58.18 -6.76 -76.54
CA LEU A 417 57.11 -7.45 -75.82
C LEU A 417 57.17 -7.13 -74.33
N TYR A 418 56.00 -6.80 -73.77
CA TYR A 418 55.76 -6.52 -72.36
C TYR A 418 54.49 -7.24 -71.89
N ALA A 419 54.41 -7.57 -70.60
CA ALA A 419 53.19 -8.06 -69.98
C ALA A 419 53.09 -7.64 -68.51
N VAL A 420 51.86 -7.51 -68.03
CA VAL A 420 51.51 -7.25 -66.63
C VAL A 420 50.33 -8.16 -66.29
N LEU A 421 50.36 -8.73 -65.09
CA LEU A 421 49.26 -9.51 -64.54
C LEU A 421 49.03 -9.12 -63.07
N GLU A 422 47.85 -8.60 -62.79
CA GLU A 422 47.39 -8.17 -61.46
C GLU A 422 46.21 -9.05 -61.04
N PRO A 423 46.43 -10.06 -60.18
CA PRO A 423 45.36 -10.94 -59.74
C PRO A 423 44.32 -10.19 -58.88
N ALA A 424 43.05 -10.59 -58.98
CA ALA A 424 41.96 -10.01 -58.17
C ALA A 424 41.98 -10.44 -56.69
N LEU A 425 42.63 -11.56 -56.38
CA LEU A 425 42.90 -12.10 -55.04
C LEU A 425 44.42 -12.30 -54.87
N GLU A 426 44.86 -13.06 -53.87
CA GLU A 426 46.28 -13.39 -53.69
C GLU A 426 46.82 -14.22 -54.87
N VAL A 427 46.03 -15.16 -55.41
CA VAL A 427 46.38 -15.97 -56.59
C VAL A 427 45.19 -16.08 -57.56
N GLY A 428 45.47 -16.14 -58.87
CA GLY A 428 44.45 -16.08 -59.94
C GLY A 428 44.55 -17.20 -60.99
N GLY A 429 43.57 -17.27 -61.90
CA GLY A 429 43.54 -18.21 -63.02
C GLY A 429 44.21 -17.71 -64.29
N ASP A 430 44.40 -16.39 -64.41
CA ASP A 430 44.99 -15.74 -65.57
C ASP A 430 46.45 -16.21 -65.79
N LEU A 431 46.83 -16.43 -67.04
CA LEU A 431 48.20 -16.66 -67.46
C LEU A 431 48.60 -15.85 -68.67
N TYR A 432 49.91 -15.61 -68.76
CA TYR A 432 50.58 -15.38 -70.03
C TYR A 432 51.90 -16.16 -70.08
N ASP A 433 52.32 -16.53 -71.30
CA ASP A 433 53.67 -17.04 -71.56
C ASP A 433 54.12 -16.65 -72.96
N PHE A 434 55.43 -16.55 -73.16
CA PHE A 434 56.00 -16.36 -74.48
C PHE A 434 57.39 -16.97 -74.56
N PHE A 435 57.71 -17.59 -75.70
CA PHE A 435 59.01 -18.18 -75.97
C PHE A 435 59.19 -18.40 -77.47
N LEU A 436 60.44 -18.36 -77.93
CA LEU A 436 60.78 -18.74 -79.30
C LEU A 436 60.75 -20.27 -79.42
N VAL A 437 60.00 -20.79 -80.40
CA VAL A 437 60.01 -22.22 -80.75
C VAL A 437 61.25 -22.53 -81.59
N ASP A 438 61.63 -21.60 -82.47
CA ASP A 438 62.85 -21.59 -83.28
C ASP A 438 63.23 -20.14 -83.67
N GLU A 439 64.17 -19.97 -84.61
CA GLU A 439 64.67 -18.66 -85.03
C GLU A 439 63.63 -17.72 -85.67
N HIS A 440 62.50 -18.26 -86.14
CA HIS A 440 61.50 -17.51 -86.91
C HIS A 440 60.08 -17.57 -86.31
N ARG A 441 59.84 -18.39 -85.28
CA ARG A 441 58.51 -18.60 -84.68
C ARG A 441 58.49 -18.26 -83.21
N LEU A 442 57.72 -17.22 -82.86
CA LEU A 442 57.37 -16.86 -81.49
C LEU A 442 56.05 -17.53 -81.10
N CYS A 443 56.05 -18.29 -80.00
CA CYS A 443 54.84 -18.69 -79.32
C CYS A 443 54.46 -17.61 -78.31
N PHE A 444 53.20 -17.18 -78.34
CA PHE A 444 52.63 -16.24 -77.39
C PHE A 444 51.28 -16.77 -76.94
N VAL A 445 51.08 -16.87 -75.62
CA VAL A 445 49.86 -17.41 -75.01
C VAL A 445 49.36 -16.48 -73.94
N ILE A 446 48.05 -16.21 -73.98
CA ILE A 446 47.27 -15.63 -72.89
C ILE A 446 46.10 -16.57 -72.66
N GLY A 447 45.75 -16.78 -71.39
CA GLY A 447 44.60 -17.59 -71.02
C GLY A 447 43.99 -17.11 -69.71
N ASP A 448 42.72 -17.43 -69.53
CA ASP A 448 41.97 -17.22 -68.31
C ASP A 448 41.35 -18.56 -67.89
N VAL A 449 41.78 -19.08 -66.74
CA VAL A 449 41.21 -20.29 -66.16
C VAL A 449 39.96 -19.93 -65.37
N SER A 450 38.84 -20.55 -65.72
CA SER A 450 37.58 -20.37 -65.00
C SER A 450 37.71 -20.60 -63.49
N GLY A 451 37.37 -19.58 -62.70
CA GLY A 451 37.45 -19.59 -61.24
C GLY A 451 38.55 -18.66 -60.72
N ASN A 452 38.73 -18.64 -59.40
CA ASN A 452 39.71 -17.80 -58.71
C ASN A 452 40.36 -18.57 -57.55
N GLY A 453 41.48 -18.07 -57.03
CA GLY A 453 42.16 -18.68 -55.88
C GLY A 453 43.06 -19.86 -56.26
N VAL A 454 43.44 -20.64 -55.25
CA VAL A 454 44.48 -21.70 -55.37
C VAL A 454 44.18 -22.73 -56.47
N PRO A 455 42.96 -23.28 -56.62
CA PRO A 455 42.69 -24.27 -57.68
C PRO A 455 42.89 -23.72 -59.10
N ALA A 456 42.46 -22.48 -59.35
CA ALA A 456 42.62 -21.83 -60.66
C ALA A 456 44.11 -21.59 -60.96
N ALA A 457 44.89 -21.16 -59.96
CA ALA A 457 46.33 -20.96 -60.07
C ALA A 457 47.11 -22.25 -60.38
N LEU A 458 46.69 -23.39 -59.82
CA LEU A 458 47.28 -24.70 -60.13
C LEU A 458 46.97 -25.11 -61.57
N PHE A 459 45.73 -24.93 -62.02
CA PHE A 459 45.34 -25.25 -63.40
C PHE A 459 46.11 -24.37 -64.40
N MET A 460 46.23 -23.08 -64.10
CA MET A 460 47.02 -22.11 -64.85
C MET A 460 48.46 -22.60 -65.06
N ALA A 461 49.13 -23.03 -63.99
CA ALA A 461 50.51 -23.54 -64.05
C ALA A 461 50.63 -24.83 -64.89
N MET A 462 49.65 -25.72 -64.79
CA MET A 462 49.59 -26.93 -65.62
C MET A 462 49.40 -26.59 -67.10
N THR A 463 48.43 -25.74 -67.44
CA THR A 463 48.15 -25.30 -68.81
C THR A 463 49.38 -24.65 -69.44
N LYS A 464 50.06 -23.74 -68.71
CA LYS A 464 51.30 -23.10 -69.16
C LYS A 464 52.38 -24.13 -69.52
N THR A 465 52.55 -25.15 -68.68
CA THR A 465 53.55 -26.22 -68.88
C THR A 465 53.18 -27.11 -70.07
N MET A 466 51.90 -27.47 -70.21
CA MET A 466 51.40 -28.26 -71.33
C MET A 466 51.60 -27.53 -72.66
N VAL A 467 51.18 -26.27 -72.74
CA VAL A 467 51.37 -25.41 -73.93
C VAL A 467 52.83 -25.39 -74.35
N LYS A 468 53.75 -25.16 -73.41
CA LYS A 468 55.19 -25.11 -73.70
C LYS A 468 55.73 -26.44 -74.21
N THR A 469 55.24 -27.55 -73.67
CA THR A 469 55.66 -28.91 -74.05
C THR A 469 55.12 -29.31 -75.42
N LEU A 470 53.83 -29.04 -75.68
CA LEU A 470 53.17 -29.33 -76.95
C LEU A 470 53.74 -28.49 -78.09
N ALA A 471 54.00 -27.20 -77.85
CA ALA A 471 54.58 -26.29 -78.85
C ALA A 471 55.98 -26.72 -79.33
N ALA A 472 56.74 -27.45 -78.50
CA ALA A 472 58.03 -28.02 -78.89
C ALA A 472 57.89 -29.21 -79.84
N SER A 473 56.74 -29.89 -79.84
CA SER A 473 56.47 -31.07 -80.68
C SER A 473 55.71 -30.71 -81.96
N ASP A 474 54.64 -29.93 -81.84
CA ASP A 474 53.85 -29.38 -82.95
C ASP A 474 53.49 -27.90 -82.65
N PRO A 475 54.06 -26.94 -83.38
CA PRO A 475 53.85 -25.52 -83.12
C PRO A 475 52.51 -24.96 -83.64
N SER A 476 51.64 -25.80 -84.21
CA SER A 476 50.31 -25.38 -84.66
C SER A 476 49.42 -24.96 -83.48
N PRO A 477 48.90 -23.72 -83.43
CA PRO A 477 48.01 -23.27 -82.35
C PRO A 477 46.76 -24.14 -82.19
N ALA A 478 46.19 -24.61 -83.31
CA ALA A 478 45.01 -25.47 -83.27
C ALA A 478 45.31 -26.85 -82.64
N SER A 479 46.51 -27.39 -82.90
CA SER A 479 46.98 -28.65 -82.32
C SER A 479 47.21 -28.51 -80.81
N ILE A 480 47.86 -27.43 -80.39
CA ILE A 480 48.19 -27.13 -78.99
C ILE A 480 46.92 -26.97 -78.13
N VAL A 481 45.88 -26.31 -78.64
CA VAL A 481 44.64 -26.02 -77.88
C VAL A 481 43.67 -27.21 -77.84
N THR A 482 43.81 -28.18 -78.75
CA THR A 482 42.89 -29.35 -78.83
C THR A 482 43.31 -30.51 -77.90
N HIS A 483 44.57 -30.55 -77.45
CA HIS A 483 45.08 -31.52 -76.48
C HIS A 483 44.84 -31.05 -75.05
#